data_AF-A0AAN8SCT5-F1
#
_entry.id   AF-A0AAN8SCT5-F1
#
_cell.length_a   1.000
_cell.length_b   1.000
_cell.length_c   1.000
_cell.angle_alpha   90.00
_cell.angle_beta   90.00
_cell.angle_gamma   90.00
#
_symmetry.space_group_name_H-M   'P 1'
#
loop_
_entity.id
_entity.type
_entity.pdbx_description
1 polymer ?
#
loop_
_entity_poly.entity_id
_entity_poly.type
_entity_poly.pdbx_seq_one_letter_code
_entity_poly.pdbx_strand_id
1 'polypeptide(L)'
;MYPDNLSARFKPGDPAEGLSVEENPMVSMNGGWSQWQGWSDCSVRCGRGIRKKTRLCNHPTPLNGGQTCQGPSVMKEDCISPCPGEWNMSTVD
;
A
#
# COMPACT_ATOMS: atom_id res chain seq x y z
N MET A 1 54.33 9.16 -22.37
CA MET A 1 53.22 8.22 -22.58
C MET A 1 53.87 6.87 -22.82
N TYR A 2 54.05 5.95 -21.88
CA TYR A 2 53.40 5.58 -20.62
C TYR A 2 54.43 5.56 -19.48
N PRO A 3 54.07 5.76 -18.21
CA PRO A 3 54.89 5.24 -17.11
C PRO A 3 54.58 3.76 -16.88
N ASP A 4 55.62 2.95 -16.90
CA ASP A 4 55.67 1.61 -16.34
C ASP A 4 55.43 1.61 -14.82
N ASN A 5 55.26 0.40 -14.27
CA ASN A 5 55.34 0.02 -12.85
C ASN A 5 53.99 0.11 -12.10
N LEU A 6 53.45 -0.91 -11.43
CA LEU A 6 54.05 -2.05 -10.73
C LEU A 6 53.05 -3.23 -10.73
N SER A 7 53.55 -4.44 -10.97
CA SER A 7 52.87 -5.68 -10.59
C SER A 7 52.62 -5.65 -9.07
N ALA A 8 51.35 -5.53 -8.66
CA ALA A 8 50.98 -5.56 -7.26
C ALA A 8 51.21 -6.97 -6.70
N ARG A 9 52.33 -7.15 -5.97
CA ARG A 9 52.62 -8.34 -5.19
C ARG A 9 51.78 -8.32 -3.91
N PHE A 10 50.66 -9.03 -3.90
CA PHE A 10 49.91 -9.34 -2.69
C PHE A 10 50.77 -10.16 -1.72
N LYS A 11 50.89 -9.72 -0.46
CA LYS A 11 51.67 -10.42 0.57
C LYS A 11 50.72 -11.20 1.49
N PRO A 12 51.14 -12.36 2.03
CA PRO A 12 50.36 -13.05 3.06
C PRO A 12 50.30 -12.17 4.32
N GLY A 13 49.09 -11.78 4.73
CA GLY A 13 48.86 -10.93 5.90
C GLY A 13 48.31 -9.53 5.60
N ASP A 14 48.02 -9.19 4.34
CA ASP A 14 47.17 -8.03 4.05
C ASP A 14 45.82 -8.22 4.76
N PRO A 15 45.38 -7.27 5.62
CA PRO A 15 44.10 -7.39 6.29
C PRO A 15 43.02 -7.39 5.22
N ALA A 16 42.07 -8.33 5.32
CA ALA A 16 40.92 -8.44 4.43
C ALA A 16 39.92 -7.29 4.69
N GLU A 17 40.39 -6.05 4.68
CA GLU A 17 39.55 -4.86 4.70
C GLU A 17 38.97 -4.70 3.30
N GLY A 18 37.81 -5.31 3.06
CA GLY A 18 37.07 -5.09 1.83
C GLY A 18 36.21 -6.22 1.30
N LEU A 19 36.09 -7.36 1.99
CA LEU A 19 34.93 -8.22 1.74
C LEU A 19 33.76 -7.64 2.52
N SER A 20 33.17 -6.56 1.96
CA SER A 20 31.75 -6.32 2.22
C SER A 20 31.05 -7.59 1.79
N VAL A 21 30.67 -8.43 2.75
CA VAL A 21 29.68 -9.45 2.49
C VAL A 21 28.55 -8.70 1.79
N GLU A 22 28.31 -9.05 0.52
CA GLU A 22 27.02 -8.77 -0.09
C GLU A 22 26.06 -9.67 0.70
N GLU A 23 25.73 -9.23 1.92
CA GLU A 23 24.63 -9.75 2.70
C GLU A 23 23.45 -9.60 1.77
N ASN A 24 23.07 -10.72 1.14
CA ASN A 24 22.08 -10.77 0.07
C ASN A 24 20.93 -9.86 0.48
N PRO A 25 20.83 -8.64 -0.08
CA PRO A 25 20.06 -7.62 0.58
C PRO A 25 18.62 -8.05 0.41
N MET A 26 18.04 -8.54 1.50
CA MET A 26 16.61 -8.81 1.58
C MET A 26 15.94 -7.47 1.34
N VAL A 27 15.62 -7.17 0.07
CA VAL A 27 15.15 -5.84 -0.32
C VAL A 27 13.87 -5.57 0.45
N SER A 28 13.90 -4.59 1.34
CA SER A 28 12.72 -4.16 2.07
C SER A 28 11.76 -3.50 1.08
N MET A 29 10.54 -4.01 0.98
CA MET A 29 9.52 -3.46 0.11
C MET A 29 8.41 -2.90 0.97
N ASN A 30 8.15 -1.60 0.87
CA ASN A 30 7.06 -0.97 1.61
C ASN A 30 5.71 -1.38 1.01
N GLY A 31 4.71 -1.55 1.86
CA GLY A 31 3.36 -1.88 1.47
C GLY A 31 2.68 -0.74 0.73
N GLY A 32 1.97 -1.07 -0.34
CA GLY A 32 1.14 -0.14 -1.11
C GLY A 32 -0.33 -0.51 -1.06
N TRP A 33 -1.18 0.51 -1.07
CA TRP A 33 -2.63 0.32 -1.10
C TRP A 33 -3.10 -0.20 -2.45
N SER A 34 -3.97 -1.19 -2.43
CA SER A 34 -4.80 -1.55 -3.56
C SER A 34 -5.72 -0.41 -3.95
N GLN A 35 -6.29 -0.51 -5.15
CA GLN A 35 -7.48 0.26 -5.47
C GLN A 35 -8.57 -0.02 -4.43
N TRP A 36 -9.41 0.99 -4.19
CA TRP A 36 -10.60 0.81 -3.38
C TRP A 36 -11.55 -0.18 -4.06
N GLN A 37 -12.06 -1.12 -3.27
CA GLN A 37 -13.21 -1.92 -3.66
C GLN A 37 -14.44 -1.02 -3.84
N GLY A 38 -15.45 -1.54 -4.54
CA GLY A 38 -16.73 -0.87 -4.69
C GLY A 38 -17.36 -0.54 -3.34
N TRP A 39 -18.22 0.48 -3.32
CA TRP A 39 -19.05 0.74 -2.16
C TRP A 39 -20.00 -0.44 -1.90
N SER A 40 -20.16 -0.81 -0.64
CA SER A 40 -21.23 -1.69 -0.20
C SER A 40 -22.59 -1.07 -0.47
N ASP A 41 -23.63 -1.89 -0.41
CA ASP A 41 -24.99 -1.39 -0.29
C ASP A 41 -25.14 -0.50 0.94
N CYS A 42 -26.16 0.36 0.89
CA CYS A 42 -26.52 1.20 2.02
C CYS A 42 -26.94 0.30 3.19
N SER A 43 -26.54 0.66 4.41
CA SER A 43 -26.86 -0.13 5.62
C SER A 43 -28.35 -0.29 5.89
N VAL A 44 -29.18 0.56 5.26
CA VAL A 44 -30.63 0.56 5.38
C VAL A 44 -31.24 0.18 4.04
N ARG A 45 -32.40 -0.47 4.09
CA ARG A 45 -33.19 -0.74 2.89
C ARG A 45 -33.75 0.54 2.27
N CYS A 46 -34.11 1.51 3.12
CA CYS A 46 -34.54 2.83 2.69
C CYS A 46 -34.28 3.89 3.78
N GLY A 47 -34.31 5.16 3.39
CA GLY A 47 -33.94 6.29 4.23
C GLY A 47 -32.43 6.54 4.27
N ARG A 48 -31.99 7.26 5.30
CA ARG A 48 -30.56 7.57 5.52
C ARG A 48 -29.85 6.39 6.17
N GLY A 49 -28.74 5.97 5.58
CA GLY A 49 -27.86 4.94 6.13
C GLY A 49 -26.40 5.24 5.86
N ILE A 50 -25.56 4.22 6.00
CA ILE A 50 -24.11 4.31 5.78
C ILE A 50 -23.69 3.22 4.81
N ARG A 51 -22.85 3.57 3.83
CA ARG A 51 -22.15 2.61 2.98
C ARG A 51 -20.65 2.65 3.23
N LYS A 52 -19.96 1.55 2.91
CA LYS A 52 -18.54 1.38 3.22
C LYS A 52 -17.78 0.87 2.01
N LYS A 53 -16.52 1.25 1.87
CA LYS A 53 -15.59 0.64 0.91
C LYS A 53 -14.29 0.26 1.61
N THR A 54 -13.61 -0.73 1.06
CA THR A 54 -12.40 -1.31 1.64
C THR A 54 -11.25 -1.28 0.64
N ARG A 55 -10.02 -1.25 1.13
CA ARG A 55 -8.80 -1.44 0.34
C ARG A 55 -7.83 -2.31 1.11
N LEU A 56 -6.93 -2.98 0.39
CA LEU A 56 -5.96 -3.92 0.95
C LEU A 56 -4.55 -3.34 0.84
N CYS A 57 -3.68 -3.67 1.78
CA CYS A 57 -2.27 -3.29 1.73
C CYS A 57 -1.45 -4.39 1.07
N ASN A 58 -1.67 -4.60 -0.23
CA ASN A 58 -1.09 -5.71 -0.98
C ASN A 58 -0.61 -5.33 -2.40
N HIS A 59 -0.54 -4.02 -2.71
CA HIS A 59 -0.10 -3.53 -4.02
C HIS A 59 1.00 -2.46 -3.87
N PRO A 60 2.23 -2.85 -3.47
CA PRO A 60 2.70 -4.21 -3.19
C PRO A 60 2.49 -4.65 -1.73
N THR A 61 2.66 -5.93 -1.42
CA THR A 61 2.66 -6.44 -0.04
C THR A 61 4.00 -6.07 0.64
N PRO A 62 4.00 -5.60 1.90
CA PRO A 62 5.24 -5.30 2.59
C PRO A 62 6.10 -6.55 2.80
N LEU A 63 7.40 -6.44 2.53
CA LEU A 63 8.38 -7.54 2.63
C LEU A 63 9.65 -7.08 3.36
N ASN A 64 10.34 -8.04 3.99
CA ASN A 64 11.66 -7.85 4.60
C ASN A 64 11.75 -6.64 5.54
N GLY A 65 10.75 -6.48 6.43
CA GLY A 65 10.69 -5.35 7.37
C GLY A 65 10.22 -4.02 6.76
N GLY A 66 9.74 -4.03 5.52
CA GLY A 66 9.12 -2.86 4.89
C GLY A 66 7.88 -2.37 5.62
N GLN A 67 7.61 -1.08 5.51
CA GLN A 67 6.53 -0.42 6.26
C GLN A 67 5.15 -0.87 5.77
N THR A 68 4.20 -1.03 6.69
CA THR A 68 2.78 -1.24 6.34
C THR A 68 2.16 0.04 5.81
N CYS A 69 1.09 -0.09 5.03
CA CYS A 69 0.37 1.05 4.47
C CYS A 69 -0.21 1.97 5.55
N GLN A 70 0.03 3.27 5.41
CA GLN A 70 -0.48 4.26 6.34
C GLN A 70 -1.91 4.69 5.99
N GLY A 71 -2.74 4.90 7.02
CA GLY A 71 -4.13 5.34 6.90
C GLY A 71 -5.15 4.19 6.99
N PRO A 72 -6.44 4.50 6.81
CA PRO A 72 -7.51 3.52 7.01
C PRO A 72 -7.62 2.53 5.85
N SER A 73 -7.90 1.27 6.17
CA SER A 73 -8.28 0.23 5.21
C SER A 73 -9.78 0.25 4.86
N VAL A 74 -10.58 1.00 5.62
CA VAL A 74 -12.04 1.10 5.47
C VAL A 74 -12.46 2.56 5.47
N MET A 75 -13.30 2.95 4.51
CA MET A 75 -13.95 4.25 4.45
C MET A 75 -15.46 4.08 4.61
N LYS A 76 -16.11 5.01 5.30
CA LYS A 76 -17.57 5.05 5.50
C LYS A 76 -18.11 6.39 5.01
N GLU A 77 -19.29 6.38 4.43
CA GLU A 77 -20.01 7.60 4.06
C GLU A 77 -21.52 7.43 4.19
N ASP A 78 -22.23 8.55 4.34
CA ASP A 78 -23.69 8.56 4.35
C ASP A 78 -24.26 8.21 2.97
N CYS A 79 -25.38 7.50 2.97
CA CYS A 79 -26.16 7.18 1.77
C CYS A 79 -27.65 7.39 2.03
N ILE A 80 -28.40 7.65 0.95
CA ILE A 80 -29.86 7.73 0.98
C ILE A 80 -30.38 6.65 0.03
N SER A 81 -31.17 5.71 0.56
CA SER A 81 -31.89 4.73 -0.23
C SER A 81 -33.37 5.13 -0.31
N PRO A 82 -34.00 5.19 -1.50
CA PRO A 82 -35.38 5.64 -1.63
C PRO A 82 -36.37 4.72 -0.89
N CYS A 83 -37.29 5.28 -0.10
CA CYS A 83 -38.34 4.50 0.56
C CYS A 83 -39.55 4.30 -0.36
N PRO A 84 -40.11 3.08 -0.42
CA PRO A 84 -41.41 2.85 -1.06
C PRO A 84 -42.48 3.68 -0.33
N GLY A 85 -43.16 4.57 -1.04
CA GLY A 85 -44.24 5.41 -0.49
C GLY A 85 -43.92 6.88 -0.27
N GLU A 86 -42.67 7.33 -0.44
CA GLU A 86 -42.30 8.75 -0.33
C GLU A 86 -42.65 9.59 -1.58
N TRP A 87 -43.17 8.96 -2.65
CA TRP A 87 -43.49 9.62 -3.92
C TRP A 87 -44.93 10.18 -3.99
N ASN A 88 -45.63 10.32 -2.86
CA ASN A 88 -47.01 10.84 -2.81
C ASN A 88 -47.14 12.08 -1.91
N MET A 89 -46.27 13.09 -2.08
CA MET A 89 -46.52 14.42 -1.51
C MET A 89 -45.91 15.55 -2.36
N SER A 90 -45.92 15.40 -3.68
CA SER A 90 -45.64 16.51 -4.59
C SER A 90 -46.88 16.74 -5.42
N THR A 91 -47.54 17.89 -5.22
CA THR A 91 -48.74 18.42 -5.92
C THR A 91 -50.14 18.03 -5.36
N VAL A 92 -50.41 18.37 -4.09
CA VAL A 92 -51.74 18.88 -3.74
C VAL A 92 -51.60 20.40 -3.62
N ASP A 93 -51.82 21.10 -4.73
CA ASP A 93 -52.26 22.49 -4.80
C ASP A 93 -53.14 22.64 -6.04
#